data_AF-A0A811ND97-F1
#
_entry.id   AF-A0A811ND97-F1
#
_cell.length_a   1.000
_cell.length_b   1.000
_cell.length_c   1.000
_cell.angle_alpha   90.00
_cell.angle_beta   90.00
_cell.angle_gamma   90.00
#
_symmetry.space_group_name_H-M   'P 1'
#
loop_
_entity.id
_entity.type
_entity.pdbx_description
1 polymer ?
#
loop_
_entity_poly.entity_id
_entity_poly.type
_entity_poly.pdbx_seq_one_letter_code
_entity_poly.pdbx_strand_id
1 'polypeptide(L)'
;MSAAAALRPTEPLPLPSGLSLSPRLKLLLTFFRADLTVRPLDEWQLKSALLAFLRDPPLSLPLLPDSDLSVSRLPDLQKRRREEPVASGLLHVRDLSFLRPREGDGETEEMTREQEEEKYFEWRSTLVQKLEGIELNLEGVKFRMTVEIPSSDDFRTMKKTWEDFYSSELLNSSMNWFLYRVFLIALLA
;
A
#
# COMPACT_ATOMS: atom_id res chain seq x y z
N MET A 1 -11.17 -26.87 -10.85
CA MET A 1 -10.30 -25.71 -11.19
C MET A 1 -10.63 -24.62 -10.19
N SER A 2 -9.64 -24.10 -9.45
CA SER A 2 -9.89 -23.18 -8.32
C SER A 2 -10.32 -21.79 -8.84
N ALA A 3 -11.47 -21.30 -8.37
CA ALA A 3 -12.04 -20.00 -8.74
C ALA A 3 -11.12 -18.79 -8.44
N ALA A 4 -10.11 -18.97 -7.57
CA ALA A 4 -9.19 -17.91 -7.18
C ALA A 4 -8.09 -17.59 -8.21
N ALA A 5 -7.86 -18.45 -9.21
CA ALA A 5 -6.69 -18.32 -10.09
C ALA A 5 -6.82 -17.27 -11.21
N ALA A 6 -7.99 -16.67 -11.41
CA ALA A 6 -8.30 -15.89 -12.61
C ALA A 6 -8.95 -14.51 -12.39
N LEU A 7 -8.98 -13.99 -11.17
CA LEU A 7 -9.67 -12.74 -10.87
C LEU A 7 -8.86 -11.52 -11.32
N ARG A 8 -9.52 -10.59 -12.00
CA ARG A 8 -8.91 -9.28 -12.33
C ARG A 8 -8.82 -8.41 -11.07
N PRO A 9 -7.85 -7.48 -10.96
CA PRO A 9 -7.67 -6.64 -9.76
C PRO A 9 -8.85 -5.76 -9.39
N THR A 10 -9.76 -5.51 -10.33
CA THR A 10 -10.96 -4.65 -10.15
C THR A 10 -12.26 -5.46 -10.09
N GLU A 11 -12.20 -6.78 -10.27
CA GLU A 11 -13.37 -7.63 -10.36
C GLU A 11 -13.77 -8.21 -8.99
N PRO A 12 -15.06 -8.15 -8.61
CA PRO A 12 -15.52 -8.76 -7.37
C PRO A 12 -15.57 -10.29 -7.47
N LEU A 13 -15.13 -10.96 -6.41
CA LEU A 13 -15.19 -12.43 -6.30
C LEU A 13 -16.55 -12.84 -5.70
N PRO A 14 -17.44 -13.52 -6.46
CA PRO A 14 -18.68 -14.05 -5.91
C PRO A 14 -18.40 -15.21 -4.93
N LEU A 15 -19.12 -15.22 -3.81
CA LEU A 15 -19.11 -16.28 -2.81
C LEU A 15 -20.35 -17.17 -2.97
N PRO A 16 -20.27 -18.46 -2.55
CA PRO A 16 -21.41 -19.37 -2.61
C PRO A 16 -22.64 -18.90 -1.80
N SER A 17 -22.44 -18.03 -0.81
CA SER A 17 -23.49 -17.44 0.02
C SER A 17 -24.33 -16.37 -0.69
N GLY A 18 -24.06 -16.07 -1.96
CA GLY A 18 -24.69 -14.97 -2.71
C GLY A 18 -24.10 -13.59 -2.39
N LEU A 19 -23.06 -13.54 -1.56
CA LEU A 19 -22.28 -12.32 -1.29
C LEU A 19 -21.14 -12.20 -2.30
N SER A 20 -20.55 -11.02 -2.43
CA SER A 20 -19.34 -10.80 -3.23
C SER A 20 -18.26 -10.10 -2.42
N LEU A 21 -17.00 -10.48 -2.67
CA LEU A 21 -15.84 -9.81 -2.13
C LEU A 21 -15.36 -8.80 -3.18
N SER A 22 -15.57 -7.51 -2.89
CA SER A 22 -15.06 -6.43 -3.72
C SER A 22 -13.57 -6.19 -3.46
N PRO A 23 -12.73 -6.04 -4.49
CA PRO A 23 -11.34 -5.65 -4.31
C PRO A 23 -11.24 -4.27 -3.67
N ARG A 24 -10.17 -4.06 -2.90
CA ARG A 24 -9.89 -2.78 -2.23
C ARG A 24 -8.39 -2.58 -2.13
N LEU A 25 -7.96 -1.32 -2.20
CA LEU A 25 -6.61 -0.93 -1.81
C LEU A 25 -6.63 -0.46 -0.36
N LYS A 26 -5.70 -0.97 0.44
CA LYS A 26 -5.48 -0.55 1.83
C LYS A 26 -4.16 0.22 1.92
N LEU A 27 -4.19 1.41 2.50
CA LEU A 27 -3.01 2.23 2.75
C LEU A 27 -2.89 2.55 4.23
N LEU A 28 -1.70 2.33 4.78
CA LEU A 28 -1.34 2.74 6.14
C LEU A 28 -0.76 4.13 6.10
N LEU A 29 -1.29 5.02 6.93
CA LEU A 29 -0.87 6.42 7.00
C LEU A 29 -0.17 6.64 8.33
N THR A 30 0.98 7.32 8.30
CA THR A 30 1.71 7.70 9.50
C THR A 30 1.97 9.19 9.49
N PHE A 31 1.66 9.86 10.60
CA PHE A 31 1.75 11.31 10.70
C PHE A 31 2.84 11.72 11.69
N PHE A 32 3.67 12.67 11.27
CA PHE A 32 4.79 13.25 12.01
C PHE A 32 4.56 14.75 12.17
N ARG A 33 5.09 15.35 13.23
CA ARG A 33 5.12 16.82 13.33
C ARG A 33 6.23 17.37 12.46
N ALA A 34 5.89 18.29 11.58
CA ALA A 34 6.87 19.03 10.79
C ALA A 34 7.35 20.29 11.54
N ASP A 35 6.53 20.85 12.42
CA ASP A 35 6.79 22.05 13.21
C ASP A 35 7.11 21.78 14.69
N LEU A 36 7.54 22.83 15.40
CA LEU A 36 7.95 22.76 16.82
C LEU A 36 6.79 22.96 17.80
N THR A 37 5.55 23.04 17.33
CA THR A 37 4.42 23.29 18.24
C THR A 37 4.14 22.07 19.11
N VAL A 38 3.67 22.32 20.33
CA VAL A 38 3.28 21.30 21.32
C VAL A 38 1.74 21.17 21.39
N ARG A 39 1.01 21.79 20.46
CA ARG A 39 -0.45 21.74 20.43
C ARG A 39 -0.97 20.31 20.35
N PRO A 40 -2.03 19.94 21.06
CA PRO A 40 -2.63 18.62 20.93
C PRO A 40 -3.13 18.42 19.50
N LEU A 41 -3.02 17.19 18.99
CA LEU A 41 -3.56 16.83 17.69
C LEU A 41 -5.08 16.67 17.81
N ASP A 42 -5.83 17.39 16.98
CA ASP A 42 -7.26 17.14 16.76
C ASP A 42 -7.43 16.09 15.63
N GLU A 43 -7.92 14.91 16.01
CA GLU A 43 -8.14 13.79 15.09
C GLU A 43 -9.21 14.10 14.05
N TRP A 44 -10.28 14.77 14.46
CA TRP A 44 -11.39 15.09 13.58
C TRP A 44 -10.97 16.13 12.55
N GLN A 45 -10.21 17.14 12.97
CA GLN A 45 -9.69 18.15 12.07
C GLN A 45 -8.69 17.57 11.07
N LEU A 46 -7.75 16.72 11.54
CA LEU A 46 -6.80 16.04 10.65
C LEU A 46 -7.52 15.14 9.65
N LYS A 47 -8.50 14.37 10.11
CA LYS A 47 -9.33 13.53 9.23
C LYS A 47 -10.06 14.37 8.18
N SER A 48 -10.67 15.47 8.59
CA SER A 48 -11.46 16.34 7.71
C SER A 48 -10.59 17.01 6.64
N ALA A 49 -9.42 17.53 7.04
CA ALA A 49 -8.47 18.13 6.11
C ALA A 49 -7.91 17.10 5.12
N LEU A 50 -7.60 15.89 5.59
CA LEU A 50 -7.14 14.82 4.71
C LEU A 50 -8.25 14.38 3.74
N LEU A 51 -9.50 14.25 4.19
CA LEU A 51 -10.63 13.94 3.29
C LEU A 51 -10.82 15.00 2.21
N ALA A 52 -10.72 16.28 2.55
CA ALA A 52 -10.79 17.37 1.58
C ALA A 52 -9.68 17.22 0.54
N PHE A 53 -8.43 17.03 0.99
CA PHE A 53 -7.29 16.83 0.11
C PHE A 53 -7.41 15.60 -0.81
N LEU A 54 -7.94 14.48 -0.30
CA LEU A 54 -8.12 13.25 -1.10
C LEU A 54 -9.21 13.39 -2.18
N ARG A 55 -10.26 14.17 -1.88
CA ARG A 55 -11.39 14.40 -2.80
C ARG A 55 -11.05 15.41 -3.89
N ASP A 56 -10.28 16.43 -3.53
CA ASP A 56 -9.91 17.51 -4.45
C ASP A 56 -8.76 17.11 -5.40
N PRO A 57 -8.62 17.78 -6.55
CA PRO A 57 -7.46 17.60 -7.42
C PRO A 57 -6.16 17.90 -6.65
N PRO A 58 -5.09 17.10 -6.81
CA PRO A 58 -4.76 16.25 -7.97
C PRO A 58 -5.02 14.75 -7.79
N LEU A 59 -5.67 14.34 -6.69
CA LEU A 59 -5.94 12.93 -6.39
C LEU A 59 -7.30 12.46 -6.87
N SER A 60 -8.29 13.35 -6.87
CA SER A 60 -9.61 13.12 -7.45
C SER A 60 -10.19 11.75 -7.07
N LEU A 61 -10.30 11.47 -5.76
CA LEU A 61 -11.05 10.34 -5.21
C LEU A 61 -12.44 10.79 -4.72
N PRO A 62 -13.34 11.30 -5.59
CA PRO A 62 -14.55 12.01 -5.19
C PRO A 62 -15.56 11.11 -4.46
N LEU A 63 -15.55 9.80 -4.74
CA LEU A 63 -16.47 8.82 -4.16
C LEU A 63 -16.01 8.26 -2.81
N LEU A 64 -14.91 8.76 -2.23
CA LEU A 64 -14.37 8.27 -0.98
C LEU A 64 -15.31 8.58 0.21
N PRO A 65 -15.92 7.57 0.87
CA PRO A 65 -16.76 7.77 2.05
C PRO A 65 -15.92 8.12 3.30
N ASP A 66 -16.49 8.86 4.24
CA ASP A 66 -15.81 9.23 5.49
C ASP A 66 -15.42 8.00 6.34
N SER A 67 -16.15 6.89 6.21
CA SER A 67 -15.87 5.63 6.90
C SER A 67 -14.62 4.91 6.38
N ASP A 68 -14.18 5.24 5.18
CA ASP A 68 -13.02 4.62 4.54
C ASP A 68 -11.70 5.25 4.96
N LEU A 69 -11.76 6.39 5.65
CA LEU A 69 -10.63 6.98 6.34
C LEU A 69 -10.83 6.92 7.86
N SER A 70 -9.86 6.33 8.54
CA SER A 70 -9.74 6.42 9.99
C SER A 70 -8.39 7.02 10.35
N VAL A 71 -8.39 7.88 11.36
CA VAL A 71 -7.19 8.53 11.91
C VAL A 71 -7.31 8.47 13.42
N SER A 72 -6.23 8.10 14.08
CA SER A 72 -6.16 7.98 15.53
C SER A 72 -4.84 8.52 16.03
N ARG A 73 -4.88 9.30 17.11
CA ARG A 73 -3.67 9.78 17.78
C ARG A 73 -2.97 8.62 18.47
N LEU A 74 -1.65 8.67 18.48
CA LEU A 74 -0.88 7.70 19.24
C LEU A 74 -0.81 8.11 20.72
N PRO A 75 -0.77 7.13 21.65
CA PRO A 75 -0.66 7.42 23.08
C PRO A 75 0.69 8.07 23.42
N ASP A 76 0.73 8.69 24.60
CA ASP A 76 1.94 9.25 25.21
C ASP A 76 2.67 10.32 24.37
N LEU A 77 1.95 11.18 23.65
CA LEU A 77 2.53 12.24 22.80
C LEU A 77 3.62 13.09 23.49
N GLN A 78 3.51 13.32 24.80
CA GLN A 78 4.46 14.11 25.58
C GLN A 78 5.83 13.43 25.78
N LYS A 79 5.90 12.10 25.64
CA LYS A 79 7.13 11.32 25.78
C LYS A 79 7.83 11.07 24.44
N ARG A 80 7.17 11.44 23.34
CA ARG A 80 7.62 11.15 21.98
C ARG A 80 8.65 12.16 21.52
N ARG A 81 9.66 11.67 20.80
CA ARG A 81 10.64 12.51 20.11
C ARG A 81 10.01 13.16 18.87
N ARG A 82 10.64 14.21 18.34
CA ARG A 82 10.16 14.93 17.15
C ARG A 82 9.94 14.02 15.94
N GLU A 83 10.88 13.10 15.71
CA GLU A 83 10.85 12.17 14.57
C GLU A 83 9.90 10.98 14.80
N GLU A 84 9.27 10.89 15.98
CA GLU A 84 8.32 9.83 16.26
C GLU A 84 6.93 10.20 15.73
N PRO A 85 6.16 9.21 15.27
CA PRO A 85 4.82 9.44 14.78
C PRO A 85 3.91 9.90 15.91
N VAL A 86 2.99 10.80 15.58
CA VAL A 86 1.99 11.37 16.50
C VAL A 86 0.58 10.85 16.24
N ALA A 87 0.33 10.36 15.03
CA ALA A 87 -0.92 9.71 14.66
C ALA A 87 -0.66 8.59 13.67
N SER A 88 -1.63 7.68 13.62
CA SER A 88 -1.72 6.63 12.62
C SER A 88 -3.08 6.71 11.93
N GLY A 89 -3.14 6.34 10.67
CA GLY A 89 -4.37 6.31 9.91
C GLY A 89 -4.44 5.10 8.99
N LEU A 90 -5.66 4.84 8.53
CA LEU A 90 -5.95 3.77 7.60
C LEU A 90 -6.92 4.30 6.56
N LEU A 91 -6.52 4.17 5.29
CA LEU A 91 -7.30 4.57 4.13
C LEU A 91 -7.66 3.33 3.30
N HIS A 92 -8.94 3.21 2.97
CA HIS A 92 -9.47 2.21 2.06
C HIS A 92 -9.94 2.87 0.76
N VAL A 93 -9.42 2.41 -0.37
CA VAL A 93 -9.96 2.78 -1.69
C VAL A 93 -10.71 1.57 -2.23
N ARG A 94 -12.05 1.64 -2.18
CA ARG A 94 -12.95 0.54 -2.61
C ARG A 94 -13.45 0.72 -4.03
N ASP A 95 -13.71 1.96 -4.42
CA ASP A 95 -14.09 2.24 -5.80
C ASP A 95 -12.85 2.19 -6.68
N LEU A 96 -12.72 1.12 -7.46
CA LEU A 96 -11.68 0.94 -8.47
C LEU A 96 -12.30 0.94 -9.88
N SER A 97 -13.58 1.31 -9.99
CA SER A 97 -14.32 1.23 -11.25
C SER A 97 -13.77 2.16 -12.33
N PHE A 98 -13.17 3.28 -11.95
CA PHE A 98 -12.52 4.23 -12.86
C PHE A 98 -11.26 3.68 -13.54
N LEU A 99 -10.70 2.57 -13.06
CA LEU A 99 -9.59 1.90 -13.72
C LEU A 99 -10.06 1.00 -14.87
N ARG A 100 -11.34 0.58 -14.84
CA ARG A 100 -11.92 -0.23 -15.91
C ARG A 100 -12.11 0.61 -17.17
N PRO A 101 -11.96 0.00 -18.36
CA PRO A 101 -12.34 0.65 -19.62
C PRO A 101 -13.80 1.11 -19.56
N ARG A 102 -14.12 2.29 -20.09
CA ARG A 102 -15.52 2.70 -20.28
C ARG A 102 -16.07 2.05 -21.54
N GLU A 103 -17.29 1.52 -21.45
CA GLU A 103 -18.04 1.14 -22.65
C GLU A 103 -18.32 2.40 -23.48
N GLY A 104 -17.67 2.52 -24.65
CA GLY A 104 -17.88 3.64 -25.59
C GLY A 104 -16.62 4.40 -25.98
N ASP A 105 -15.48 4.13 -25.36
CA ASP A 105 -14.19 4.63 -25.85
C ASP A 105 -13.81 3.78 -27.08
N GLY A 106 -13.79 4.38 -28.27
CA GLY A 106 -13.70 3.70 -29.58
C GLY A 106 -12.44 2.85 -29.85
N GLU A 107 -11.62 2.61 -28.84
CA GLU A 107 -10.55 1.61 -28.79
C GLU A 107 -11.05 0.39 -28.04
N THR A 108 -12.05 -0.30 -28.60
CA THR A 108 -12.55 -1.56 -28.04
C THR A 108 -11.67 -2.72 -28.51
N GLU A 109 -10.38 -2.68 -28.19
CA GLU A 109 -9.69 -3.93 -27.90
C GLU A 109 -9.89 -4.17 -26.41
N GLU A 110 -10.61 -5.25 -26.08
CA GLU A 110 -10.78 -5.71 -24.72
C GLU A 110 -9.40 -5.76 -24.04
N MET A 111 -9.12 -4.85 -23.09
CA MET A 111 -7.80 -4.80 -22.44
C MET A 111 -7.48 -6.20 -21.91
N THR A 112 -6.30 -6.70 -22.27
CA THR A 112 -5.84 -7.97 -21.73
C THR A 112 -5.67 -7.85 -20.22
N ARG A 113 -5.81 -8.97 -19.52
CA ARG A 113 -5.65 -9.02 -18.05
C ARG A 113 -4.33 -8.39 -17.60
N GLU A 114 -3.25 -8.65 -18.32
CA GLU A 114 -1.91 -8.15 -18.01
C GLU A 114 -1.85 -6.62 -18.08
N GLN A 115 -2.52 -6.01 -19.08
CA GLN A 115 -2.62 -4.56 -19.22
C GLN A 115 -3.44 -3.92 -18.08
N GLU A 116 -4.54 -4.54 -17.67
CA GLU A 116 -5.32 -4.05 -16.53
C GLU A 116 -4.54 -4.15 -15.21
N GLU A 117 -3.82 -5.25 -15.01
CA GLU A 117 -2.92 -5.42 -13.87
C GLU A 117 -1.88 -4.32 -13.85
N GLU A 118 -1.18 -4.07 -14.96
CA GLU A 118 -0.14 -3.05 -15.01
C GLU A 118 -0.68 -1.64 -14.80
N LYS A 119 -1.82 -1.29 -15.41
CA LYS A 119 -2.52 -0.02 -15.17
C LYS A 119 -2.88 0.17 -13.70
N TYR A 120 -3.36 -0.90 -13.03
CA TYR A 120 -3.63 -0.86 -11.60
C TYR A 120 -2.35 -0.60 -10.79
N PHE A 121 -1.24 -1.27 -11.11
CA PHE A 121 0.03 -1.08 -10.41
C PHE A 121 0.61 0.33 -10.61
N GLU A 122 0.56 0.86 -11.83
CA GLU A 122 0.98 2.23 -12.13
C GLU A 122 0.14 3.26 -11.37
N TRP A 123 -1.19 3.11 -11.40
CA TRP A 123 -2.09 3.97 -10.64
C TRP A 123 -1.81 3.90 -9.14
N ARG A 124 -1.67 2.69 -8.59
CA ARG A 124 -1.36 2.45 -7.17
C ARG A 124 -0.04 3.13 -6.78
N SER A 125 1.00 2.97 -7.59
CA SER A 125 2.31 3.58 -7.38
C SER A 125 2.22 5.11 -7.42
N THR A 126 1.53 5.66 -8.41
CA THR A 126 1.30 7.11 -8.55
C THR A 126 0.53 7.67 -7.36
N LEU A 127 -0.48 6.96 -6.86
CA LEU A 127 -1.24 7.35 -5.69
C LEU A 127 -0.35 7.44 -4.45
N VAL A 128 0.46 6.40 -4.19
CA VAL A 128 1.41 6.40 -3.06
C VAL A 128 2.42 7.53 -3.19
N GLN A 129 3.01 7.72 -4.38
CA GLN A 129 3.96 8.81 -4.63
C GLN A 129 3.36 10.19 -4.39
N LYS A 130 2.11 10.40 -4.80
CA LYS A 130 1.41 11.67 -4.56
C LYS A 130 1.13 11.91 -3.08
N LEU A 131 0.84 10.85 -2.32
CA LEU A 131 0.54 10.96 -0.88
C LEU A 131 1.79 11.04 -0.01
N GLU A 132 2.90 10.47 -0.48
CA GLU A 132 4.14 10.39 0.26
C GLU A 132 4.74 11.79 0.50
N GLY A 133 5.02 12.10 1.76
CA GLY A 133 5.70 13.34 2.14
C GLY A 133 4.84 14.60 2.07
N ILE A 134 3.52 14.49 1.90
CA ILE A 134 2.62 15.65 1.97
C ILE A 134 2.72 16.33 3.34
N GLU A 135 2.77 17.66 3.32
CA GLU A 135 2.59 18.50 4.50
C GLU A 135 1.16 19.04 4.58
N LEU A 136 0.43 18.64 5.62
CA LEU A 136 -0.88 19.16 5.97
C LEU A 136 -0.75 20.29 7.00
N ASN A 137 -1.36 21.45 6.74
CA ASN A 137 -1.37 22.58 7.67
C ASN A 137 -2.74 22.72 8.32
N LEU A 138 -2.80 22.52 9.64
CA LEU A 138 -4.00 22.63 10.46
C LEU A 138 -3.81 23.75 11.48
N GLU A 139 -4.48 24.88 11.27
CA GLU A 139 -4.45 26.03 12.21
C GLU A 139 -3.02 26.51 12.59
N GLY A 140 -2.08 26.40 11.65
CA GLY A 140 -0.68 26.76 11.85
C GLY A 140 0.23 25.65 12.38
N VAL A 141 -0.31 24.45 12.63
CA VAL A 141 0.45 23.24 12.95
C VAL A 141 0.66 22.44 11.66
N LYS A 142 1.89 22.00 11.41
CA LYS A 142 2.24 21.29 10.18
C LYS A 142 2.49 19.82 10.48
N PHE A 143 1.82 18.95 9.75
CA PHE A 143 2.00 17.51 9.84
C PHE A 143 2.56 16.98 8.53
N ARG A 144 3.62 16.19 8.60
CA ARG A 144 4.12 15.42 7.46
C ARG A 144 3.52 14.02 7.51
N MET A 145 3.05 13.53 6.37
CA MET A 145 2.51 12.18 6.24
C MET A 145 3.46 11.27 5.46
N THR A 146 3.56 10.01 5.88
CA THR A 146 4.13 8.92 5.08
C THR A 146 3.08 7.85 4.84
N VAL A 147 3.21 7.13 3.75
CA VAL A 147 2.23 6.13 3.30
C VAL A 147 2.92 4.80 3.01
N GLU A 148 2.30 3.72 3.48
CA GLU A 148 2.78 2.36 3.26
C GLU A 148 1.65 1.46 2.75
N ILE A 149 1.97 0.58 1.81
CA ILE A 149 1.10 -0.53 1.41
C ILE A 149 1.46 -1.71 2.33
N PRO A 150 0.49 -2.29 3.08
CA PRO A 150 0.74 -3.48 3.88
C PRO A 150 1.37 -4.60 3.03
N SER A 151 2.35 -5.32 3.57
CA SER A 151 2.98 -6.45 2.87
C SER A 151 1.98 -7.54 2.44
N SER A 152 0.88 -7.72 3.19
CA SER A 152 -0.22 -8.61 2.82
C SER A 152 -0.92 -8.24 1.52
N ASP A 153 -0.88 -6.96 1.15
CA ASP A 153 -1.59 -6.39 0.02
C ASP A 153 -0.65 -6.15 -1.17
N ASP A 154 0.64 -6.50 -1.04
CA ASP A 154 1.65 -6.40 -2.10
C ASP A 154 2.26 -7.77 -2.46
N PHE A 155 1.43 -8.61 -3.08
CA PHE A 155 1.83 -9.97 -3.49
C PHE A 155 3.07 -10.00 -4.40
N ARG A 156 3.26 -9.02 -5.30
CA ARG A 156 4.45 -8.96 -6.17
C ARG A 156 5.73 -8.83 -5.33
N THR A 157 5.75 -7.88 -4.40
CA THR A 157 6.91 -7.65 -3.52
C THR A 157 7.11 -8.82 -2.56
N MET A 158 6.03 -9.37 -2.00
CA MET A 158 6.09 -10.54 -1.13
C MET A 158 6.62 -11.78 -1.87
N LYS A 159 6.14 -12.03 -3.09
CA LYS A 159 6.61 -13.13 -3.94
C LYS A 159 8.09 -12.96 -4.26
N LYS A 160 8.51 -11.76 -4.67
CA LYS A 160 9.91 -11.48 -4.98
C LYS A 160 10.82 -11.67 -3.78
N THR A 161 10.47 -11.12 -2.62
CA THR A 161 11.25 -11.31 -1.38
C THR A 161 11.34 -12.77 -0.97
N TRP A 162 10.28 -13.55 -1.18
CA TRP A 162 10.30 -14.99 -0.97
C TRP A 162 11.22 -15.71 -1.98
N GLU A 163 11.12 -15.42 -3.28
CA GLU A 163 11.97 -15.99 -4.33
C GLU A 163 13.46 -15.66 -4.11
N ASP A 164 13.77 -14.40 -3.74
CA ASP A 164 15.12 -13.93 -3.45
C ASP A 164 15.71 -14.66 -2.22
N PHE A 165 14.91 -14.83 -1.17
CA PHE A 165 15.32 -15.54 0.04
C PHE A 165 15.73 -16.99 -0.28
N TYR A 166 14.87 -17.77 -0.95
CA TYR A 166 15.18 -19.17 -1.27
C TYR A 166 16.29 -19.31 -2.31
N SER A 167 16.39 -18.39 -3.28
CA SER A 167 17.50 -18.37 -4.23
C SER A 167 18.83 -18.16 -3.50
N SER A 168 18.86 -17.29 -2.50
CA SER A 168 20.05 -17.04 -1.68
C SER A 168 20.40 -18.23 -0.77
N GLU A 169 19.42 -18.92 -0.18
CA GLU A 169 19.66 -20.11 0.64
C GLU A 169 20.21 -21.29 -0.19
N LEU A 170 19.69 -21.50 -1.40
CA LEU A 170 20.17 -22.54 -2.30
C LEU A 170 21.61 -22.29 -2.76
N LEU A 171 21.96 -21.04 -3.04
CA LEU A 171 23.34 -20.64 -3.36
C LEU A 171 24.28 -20.86 -2.18
N ASN A 172 23.85 -20.51 -0.97
CA ASN A 172 24.66 -20.66 0.24
C ASN A 172 24.87 -22.15 0.61
N SER A 173 23.85 -22.98 0.42
CA SER A 173 23.91 -24.43 0.61
C SER A 173 24.84 -25.11 -0.40
N SER A 174 24.75 -24.73 -1.68
CA SER A 174 25.64 -25.20 -2.75
C SER A 174 27.10 -24.82 -2.45
N MET A 175 27.35 -23.58 -2.07
CA MET A 175 28.70 -23.08 -1.77
C MET A 175 29.33 -23.79 -0.57
N ASN A 176 28.55 -24.06 0.48
CA ASN A 176 29.00 -24.88 1.61
C ASN A 176 29.35 -26.31 1.17
N TRP A 177 28.53 -26.95 0.34
CA TRP A 177 28.81 -28.30 -0.16
C TRP A 177 30.10 -28.37 -1.00
N PHE A 178 30.35 -27.37 -1.84
CA PHE A 178 31.61 -27.24 -2.57
C PHE A 178 32.82 -27.09 -1.63
N LEU A 179 32.72 -26.24 -0.61
CA LEU A 179 33.78 -26.06 0.39
C LEU A 179 34.06 -27.34 1.18
N TYR A 180 33.00 -28.07 1.60
CA TYR A 180 33.16 -29.38 2.25
C TYR A 180 33.87 -30.40 1.35
N ARG A 181 33.59 -30.44 0.05
CA ARG A 181 34.29 -31.33 -0.90
C ARG A 181 35.75 -30.95 -1.07
N VAL A 182 36.07 -29.67 -1.22
CA VAL A 182 37.45 -29.20 -1.33
C VAL A 182 38.23 -29.53 -0.05
N PHE A 183 37.63 -29.31 1.12
CA PHE A 183 38.24 -29.63 2.41
C PHE A 183 38.47 -31.14 2.60
N LEU A 184 37.51 -31.98 2.18
CA LEU A 184 37.62 -33.44 2.26
C LEU A 184 38.72 -33.98 1.33
N ILE A 185 38.85 -33.43 0.11
CA ILE A 185 39.91 -33.80 -0.83
C ILE A 185 41.29 -33.39 -0.28
N ALA A 186 41.40 -32.20 0.32
CA ALA A 186 42.66 -31.71 0.92
C ALA A 186 43.09 -32.51 2.17
N LEU A 187 42.17 -33.18 2.87
CA LEU A 187 42.46 -34.00 4.05
C LEU A 187 42.86 -35.45 3.70
N LEU A 188 42.59 -35.89 2.47
CA LEU A 188 42.85 -37.25 1.97
C LEU A 188 44.05 -37.33 1.02
N ALA A 189 44.72 -36.20 0.74
CA ALA A 189 45.95 -36.08 -0.03
C ALA A 189 47.15 -35.85 0.90
#